data_AF-A0A942IN28-F1
#
_entry.id   AF-A0A942IN28-F1
#
_cell.length_a   1.000
_cell.length_b   1.000
_cell.length_c   1.000
_cell.angle_alpha   90.00
_cell.angle_beta   90.00
_cell.angle_gamma   90.00
#
_symmetry.space_group_name_H-M   'P 1'
#
loop_
_entity.id
_entity.type
_entity.pdbx_description
1 polymer ?
#
loop_
_entity_poly.entity_id
_entity_poly.type
_entity_poly.pdbx_seq_one_letter_code
_entity_poly.pdbx_strand_id
1 'polypeptide(L)'
;MKVAEFVKEKRKVLKLTQPELASKAGVGLRFVRELEQGKNSLRMDKVNQVLQLFGFELGPVVRPKQNYVLHAEQGLFKITPGSVDMSVTKKSK
;
A
#
# COMPACT_ATOMS: atom_id res chain seq x y z
N MET A 1 3.75 5.66 0.38
CA MET A 1 3.77 5.11 -0.99
C MET A 1 3.45 3.63 -0.92
N LYS A 2 2.49 3.16 -1.73
CA LYS A 2 2.15 1.73 -1.85
C LYS A 2 3.02 1.07 -2.93
N VAL A 3 3.14 -0.26 -2.87
CA VAL A 3 3.92 -1.04 -3.85
C VAL A 3 3.42 -0.82 -5.29
N ALA A 4 2.10 -0.76 -5.49
CA ALA A 4 1.48 -0.52 -6.79
C ALA A 4 1.91 0.82 -7.43
N GLU A 5 1.92 1.88 -6.63
CA GLU A 5 2.33 3.23 -7.04
C GLU A 5 3.81 3.24 -7.40
N PHE A 6 4.64 2.65 -6.53
CA PHE A 6 6.09 2.54 -6.72
C PHE A 6 6.45 1.84 -8.03
N VAL A 7 5.85 0.67 -8.29
CA VAL A 7 6.11 -0.10 -9.51
C VAL A 7 5.72 0.69 -10.75
N LYS A 8 4.55 1.34 -10.72
CA LYS A 8 4.05 2.16 -11.83
C LYS A 8 4.94 3.37 -12.10
N GLU A 9 5.44 4.01 -11.05
CA GLU A 9 6.36 5.14 -11.16
C GLU A 9 7.70 4.70 -11.76
N LYS A 10 8.33 3.66 -11.21
CA LYS A 10 9.60 3.11 -11.72
C LYS A 10 9.49 2.69 -13.18
N ARG A 11 8.39 2.03 -13.56
CA ARG A 11 8.13 1.65 -14.95
C ARG A 11 8.12 2.87 -15.87
N LYS A 12 7.43 3.95 -15.47
CA LYS A 12 7.35 5.19 -16.26
C LYS A 12 8.71 5.89 -16.38
N VAL A 13 9.49 5.95 -15.29
CA VAL A 13 10.84 6.53 -15.30
C VAL A 13 11.75 5.80 -16.28
N LEU A 14 11.66 4.47 -16.33
CA LEU A 14 12.40 3.63 -17.26
C LEU A 14 11.78 3.57 -18.67
N LYS A 15 10.70 4.33 -18.93
CA LYS A 15 9.97 4.37 -20.20
C LYS A 15 9.52 3.00 -20.72
N LEU A 16 9.24 2.07 -19.81
CA LEU A 16 8.75 0.73 -20.17
C LEU A 16 7.22 0.75 -20.32
N THR A 17 6.74 0.06 -21.33
CA THR A 17 5.32 -0.33 -21.42
C THR A 17 5.01 -1.46 -20.43
N GLN A 18 3.72 -1.69 -20.13
CA GLN A 18 3.34 -2.80 -19.24
C GLN A 18 3.75 -4.18 -19.80
N PRO A 19 3.63 -4.48 -21.10
CA PRO A 19 4.12 -5.73 -21.69
C PRO A 19 5.63 -5.90 -21.56
N GLU A 20 6.42 -4.84 -21.76
CA GLU A 20 7.88 -4.90 -21.60
C GLU A 20 8.28 -5.16 -20.15
N LEU A 21 7.63 -4.51 -19.19
CA LEU A 21 7.86 -4.79 -17.78
C LEU A 21 7.53 -6.26 -17.45
N ALA A 22 6.39 -6.75 -17.92
CA ALA A 22 5.96 -8.12 -17.70
C ALA A 22 6.98 -9.14 -18.26
N SER A 23 7.42 -8.90 -19.50
CA SER A 23 8.42 -9.73 -20.18
C SER A 23 9.75 -9.71 -19.43
N LYS A 24 10.27 -8.54 -19.07
CA LYS A 24 11.53 -8.41 -18.33
C LYS A 24 11.47 -9.07 -16.95
N ALA A 25 10.33 -9.00 -16.27
CA ALA A 25 10.16 -9.55 -14.92
C ALA A 25 9.86 -11.06 -14.92
N GLY A 26 9.61 -11.67 -16.09
CA GLY A 26 9.19 -13.07 -16.18
C GLY A 26 7.80 -13.33 -15.59
N VAL A 27 6.90 -12.35 -15.68
CA VAL A 27 5.52 -12.45 -15.18
C VAL A 27 4.50 -12.20 -16.29
N GLY A 28 3.28 -12.69 -16.12
CA GLY A 28 2.20 -12.44 -17.08
C GLY A 28 1.79 -10.96 -17.12
N LEU A 29 1.44 -10.44 -18.29
CA LEU A 29 0.94 -9.06 -18.46
C LEU A 29 -0.27 -8.75 -17.56
N ARG A 30 -1.15 -9.74 -17.38
CA ARG A 30 -2.29 -9.63 -16.44
C ARG A 30 -1.81 -9.29 -15.02
N PHE A 31 -0.73 -9.92 -14.56
CA PHE A 31 -0.18 -9.69 -13.23
C PHE A 31 0.31 -8.24 -13.07
N VAL A 32 1.06 -7.71 -14.05
CA VAL A 32 1.51 -6.31 -14.01
C VAL A 32 0.34 -5.33 -13.95
N ARG A 33 -0.74 -5.58 -14.71
CA ARG A 33 -1.95 -4.75 -14.65
C ARG A 33 -2.62 -4.79 -13.30
N GLU A 34 -2.82 -5.99 -12.74
CA GLU A 34 -3.42 -6.18 -11.42
C GLU A 34 -2.56 -5.53 -10.31
N LEU A 35 -1.23 -5.64 -10.42
CA LEU A 35 -0.28 -5.01 -9.52
C LEU A 35 -0.36 -3.48 -9.58
N GLU A 36 -0.30 -2.88 -10.77
CA GLU A 36 -0.37 -1.42 -10.92
C GLU A 36 -1.75 -0.83 -10.60
N GLN A 37 -2.81 -1.63 -10.69
CA GLN A 37 -4.16 -1.25 -10.26
C GLN A 37 -4.36 -1.39 -8.75
N GLY A 38 -3.39 -1.97 -8.03
CA GLY A 38 -3.46 -2.13 -6.58
C GLY A 38 -4.45 -3.20 -6.12
N LYS A 39 -4.55 -4.31 -6.87
CA LYS A 39 -5.37 -5.46 -6.47
C LYS A 39 -5.07 -5.86 -5.01
N ASN A 40 -6.13 -6.11 -4.24
CA ASN A 40 -6.04 -6.37 -2.80
C ASN A 40 -5.21 -7.61 -2.44
N SER A 41 -5.14 -8.59 -3.34
CA SER A 41 -4.39 -9.83 -3.14
C SER A 41 -3.58 -10.16 -4.39
N LEU A 42 -2.28 -10.36 -4.17
CA LEU A 42 -1.29 -10.71 -5.18
C LEU A 42 -0.34 -11.75 -4.60
N ARG A 43 0.24 -12.56 -5.47
CA ARG A 43 1.26 -13.53 -5.09
C ARG A 43 2.57 -12.84 -4.72
N MET A 44 3.01 -13.00 -3.47
CA MET A 44 4.23 -12.37 -2.94
C MET A 44 5.47 -12.66 -3.79
N ASP A 45 5.63 -13.91 -4.23
CA ASP A 45 6.75 -14.33 -5.08
C ASP A 45 6.81 -13.54 -6.38
N LYS A 46 5.65 -13.27 -6.99
CA LYS A 46 5.54 -12.51 -8.23
C LYS A 46 5.76 -11.01 -8.03
N VAL A 47 5.34 -10.46 -6.89
CA VAL A 47 5.64 -9.07 -6.57
C VAL A 47 7.15 -8.88 -6.43
N ASN A 48 7.83 -9.78 -5.73
CA ASN A 48 9.29 -9.74 -5.60
C ASN A 48 10.02 -9.92 -6.94
N GLN A 49 9.53 -10.77 -7.85
CA GLN A 49 10.09 -10.87 -9.23
C GLN A 49 10.09 -9.51 -9.96
N VAL A 50 9.00 -8.74 -9.83
CA VAL A 50 8.92 -7.41 -10.44
C VAL A 50 9.84 -6.41 -9.73
N LEU A 51 9.88 -6.43 -8.40
CA LEU A 51 10.70 -5.50 -7.61
C LEU A 51 12.21 -5.73 -7.80
N GLN A 52 12.64 -6.97 -8.02
CA GLN A 52 14.05 -7.31 -8.29
C GLN A 52 14.60 -6.59 -9.52
N LEU A 53 13.79 -6.35 -10.55
CA LEU A 53 14.20 -5.55 -11.72
C LEU A 53 14.64 -4.14 -11.36
N PHE A 54 14.12 -3.61 -10.26
CA PHE A 54 14.43 -2.28 -9.78
C PHE A 54 15.44 -2.29 -8.62
N GLY A 55 15.89 -3.47 -8.18
CA GLY A 55 16.77 -3.64 -7.01
C GLY A 55 16.04 -3.55 -5.66
N PHE A 56 14.76 -3.95 -5.61
CA PHE A 56 13.94 -3.89 -4.39
C PHE A 56 13.33 -5.26 -4.04
N GLU A 57 12.87 -5.38 -2.80
CA GLU A 57 12.09 -6.52 -2.31
C GLU A 57 11.01 -6.04 -1.32
N LEU A 58 10.02 -6.88 -1.06
CA LEU A 58 9.02 -6.61 -0.02
C LEU A 58 9.60 -6.85 1.37
N GLY A 59 9.34 -5.90 2.27
CA GLY A 59 9.73 -5.98 3.66
C GLY A 59 8.62 -5.53 4.62
N PRO A 60 8.71 -5.88 5.90
CA PRO A 60 7.82 -5.36 6.92
C PRO A 60 8.01 -3.83 7.04
N VAL A 61 6.89 -3.11 7.08
CA VAL A 61 6.86 -1.67 7.36
C VAL A 61 6.03 -1.40 8.60
N VAL A 62 6.44 -0.40 9.38
CA VAL A 62 5.67 0.05 10.54
C VAL A 62 4.31 0.53 10.05
N ARG A 63 3.25 -0.16 10.49
CA ARG A 63 1.88 0.32 10.34
C ARG A 63 1.55 1.19 11.56
N PRO A 64 1.26 2.49 11.40
CA PRO A 64 0.78 3.29 12.53
C PRO A 64 -0.48 2.64 13.09
N LYS A 65 -0.56 2.51 14.41
CA LYS A 65 -1.75 1.95 15.07
C LYS A 65 -2.93 2.85 14.72
N GLN A 66 -4.00 2.25 14.18
CA GLN A 66 -5.27 2.95 14.09
C GLN A 66 -5.76 3.13 15.53
N ASN A 67 -5.84 4.36 16.02
CA ASN A 67 -6.46 4.61 17.31
C ASN A 67 -7.95 4.26 17.17
N TYR A 68 -8.46 3.39 18.02
CA TYR A 68 -9.89 3.10 18.10
C TYR A 68 -10.45 3.82 19.31
N VAL A 69 -11.57 4.50 19.13
CA VAL A 69 -12.30 5.12 20.23
C VAL A 69 -13.42 4.17 20.65
N LEU A 70 -13.51 3.94 21.96
CA LEU A 70 -14.61 3.20 22.56
C LEU A 70 -15.72 4.20 22.89
N HIS A 71 -16.86 4.09 22.20
CA HIS A 71 -18.07 4.81 22.55
C HIS A 71 -19.00 3.87 23.33
N ALA A 72 -19.52 4.32 24.47
CA ALA A 72 -20.59 3.62 25.18
C ALA A 72 -21.92 4.31 24.86
N GLU A 73 -22.84 3.61 24.19
CA GLU A 73 -24.20 4.08 23.94
C GLU A 73 -25.20 2.98 24.32
N GLN A 74 -26.19 3.32 25.16
CA GLN A 74 -27.31 2.43 25.48
C GLN A 74 -26.87 1.03 25.99
N GLY A 75 -25.79 0.97 26.76
CA GLY A 75 -25.25 -0.29 27.30
C GLY A 75 -24.45 -1.13 26.29
N LEU A 76 -24.24 -0.64 25.07
CA LEU A 76 -23.42 -1.29 24.05
C LEU A 76 -22.13 -0.49 23.81
N PHE A 77 -20.99 -1.18 23.84
CA PHE A 77 -19.71 -0.61 23.44
C PHE A 77 -19.56 -0.68 21.91
N LYS A 78 -19.35 0.47 21.27
CA LYS A 78 -19.05 0.59 19.84
C LYS A 78 -17.57 0.96 19.66
N ILE A 79 -16.88 0.23 18.79
CA ILE A 79 -15.49 0.50 18.40
C ILE A 79 -15.51 1.25 17.07
N THR A 80 -15.04 2.49 17.06
CA THR A 80 -14.94 3.30 15.82
C THR A 80 -13.48 3.66 15.55
N PRO A 81 -13.04 3.78 14.28
CA PRO A 81 -11.76 4.37 13.97
C PRO A 81 -11.74 5.81 14.49
N GLY A 82 -10.86 6.11 15.44
CA GLY A 82 -10.65 7.46 15.94
C GLY A 82 -10.06 8.31 14.84
N SER A 83 -10.79 9.34 14.40
CA SER A 83 -10.21 10.43 13.64
C SER A 83 -9.11 11.05 14.48
N VAL A 84 -7.92 11.20 13.90
CA VAL A 84 -6.82 11.96 14.51
C VAL A 84 -7.29 13.41 14.52
N ASP A 85 -7.97 13.85 15.59
CA ASP A 85 -8.29 15.25 15.75
C ASP A 85 -6.97 16.00 15.96
N MET A 86 -6.55 16.72 14.93
CA MET A 86 -5.35 17.56 14.93
C MET A 86 -5.57 18.87 15.73
N SER A 87 -6.43 18.83 16.75
CA SER A 87 -6.95 19.98 17.48
C SER A 87 -6.88 19.78 19.00
N VAL A 88 -5.72 19.39 19.53
CA VAL A 88 -5.41 19.71 20.94
C VAL A 88 -3.97 20.22 21.04
N THR A 89 -3.83 21.54 21.12
CA THR A 89 -3.28 22.22 22.31
C THR A 89 -3.31 23.73 22.10
N LYS A 90 -4.34 24.40 22.66
CA LYS A 90 -4.10 25.62 23.45
C LYS A 90 -4.98 25.52 24.70
N LYS A 91 -4.39 24.97 25.76
CA LYS A 91 -4.91 25.12 27.12
C LYS A 91 -4.13 26.26 27.76
N SER A 92 -4.88 27.30 28.10
CA SER A 92 -4.69 28.21 29.23
C SER A 92 -3.36 28.96 29.38
N LYS A 93 -3.45 30.28 29.23
CA LYS A 93 -3.02 31.18 30.30
C LYS A 93 -4.17 32.12 30.61
#